data_AF-A0A6L4WYY5-F1
#
_entry.id   AF-A0A6L4WYY5-F1
#
_cell.length_a   1.000
_cell.length_b   1.000
_cell.length_c   1.000
_cell.angle_alpha   90.00
_cell.angle_beta   90.00
_cell.angle_gamma   90.00
#
_symmetry.space_group_name_H-M   'P 1'
#
loop_
_entity.id
_entity.type
_entity.pdbx_description
1 polymer ?
#
loop_
_entity_poly.entity_id
_entity_poly.type
_entity_poly.pdbx_seq_one_letter_code
_entity_poly.pdbx_strand_id
1 'polypeptide(L)'
;MNATESATQQTNHTAYLSAENGFTVFEYGKTRIRFRAPYSLERYTNVKQWDNGYLVVDAKYRHNTAPEEEYIDLEPVLTDLYIDANHFLQPIQKVEIAHA
;
A
#
# COMPACT_ATOMS: atom_id res chain seq x y z
N MET A 1 15.40 -37.80 -10.30
CA MET A 1 13.93 -37.75 -10.16
C MET A 1 13.63 -37.36 -8.72
N ASN A 2 13.07 -36.15 -8.54
CA ASN A 2 12.32 -35.48 -7.45
C ASN A 2 12.35 -36.09 -6.04
N ALA A 3 12.32 -35.37 -4.93
CA ALA A 3 11.87 -34.02 -4.57
C ALA A 3 12.65 -33.66 -3.27
N THR A 4 12.85 -32.43 -2.82
CA THR A 4 11.85 -31.39 -2.57
C THR A 4 12.63 -30.10 -2.34
N GLU A 5 12.52 -29.16 -3.28
CA GLU A 5 12.91 -27.77 -3.07
C GLU A 5 12.00 -27.19 -1.99
N SER A 6 12.50 -27.12 -0.76
CA SER A 6 11.86 -26.34 0.30
C SER A 6 12.22 -24.87 0.06
N ALA A 7 11.58 -24.26 -0.93
CA ALA A 7 11.55 -22.81 -1.05
C ALA A 7 10.54 -22.30 0.00
N THR A 8 11.02 -22.06 1.21
CA THR A 8 10.29 -21.23 2.18
C THR A 8 10.05 -19.88 1.52
N GLN A 9 8.84 -19.68 0.98
CA GLN A 9 8.37 -18.36 0.58
C GLN A 9 8.40 -17.52 1.86
N GLN A 10 9.39 -16.64 1.93
CA GLN A 10 9.56 -15.68 3.01
C GLN A 10 8.37 -14.72 2.86
N THR A 11 7.25 -15.02 3.52
CA THR A 11 6.06 -14.17 3.55
C THR A 11 6.43 -12.92 4.35
N ASN A 12 6.97 -11.93 3.66
CA ASN A 12 7.19 -10.62 4.23
C ASN A 12 5.82 -10.02 4.52
N HIS A 13 5.44 -9.92 5.79
CA HIS A 13 4.18 -9.31 6.26
C HIS A 13 4.18 -7.77 6.12
N THR A 14 4.98 -7.25 5.19
CA THR A 14 5.14 -5.83 4.90
C THR A 14 4.47 -5.56 3.57
N ALA A 15 3.54 -4.61 3.56
CA ALA A 15 3.02 -4.04 2.33
C ALA A 15 3.74 -2.73 1.99
N TYR A 16 3.62 -2.30 0.74
CA TYR A 16 4.28 -1.11 0.23
C TYR A 16 3.27 -0.13 -0.35
N LEU A 17 3.41 1.13 0.03
CA LEU A 17 2.63 2.25 -0.52
C LEU A 17 3.52 3.09 -1.43
N SER A 18 3.03 3.42 -2.61
CA SER A 18 3.70 4.34 -3.53
C SER A 18 2.71 5.17 -4.34
N ALA A 19 3.24 6.08 -5.14
CA ALA A 19 2.46 6.86 -6.10
C ALA A 19 3.12 6.77 -7.48
N GLU A 20 2.34 6.42 -8.50
CA GLU A 20 2.82 6.38 -9.89
C GLU A 20 1.71 6.80 -10.85
N ASN A 21 2.05 7.54 -11.91
CA ASN A 21 1.17 7.79 -13.05
C ASN A 21 -0.25 8.30 -12.67
N GLY A 22 -0.38 9.07 -11.58
CA GLY A 22 -1.65 9.57 -11.06
C GLY A 22 -2.48 8.55 -10.27
N PHE A 23 -1.84 7.52 -9.73
CA PHE A 23 -2.45 6.52 -8.87
C PHE A 23 -1.68 6.39 -7.56
N THR A 24 -2.41 6.11 -6.50
CA THR A 24 -1.86 5.44 -5.32
C THR A 24 -1.73 3.96 -5.66
N VAL A 25 -0.60 3.37 -5.30
CA VAL A 25 -0.33 1.95 -5.48
C VAL A 25 -0.12 1.33 -4.11
N PHE A 26 -0.85 0.25 -3.83
CA PHE A 26 -0.69 -0.58 -2.65
C PHE A 26 -0.29 -1.99 -3.07
N GLU A 27 0.88 -2.45 -2.61
CA GLU A 27 1.46 -3.73 -3.00
C GLU A 27 1.66 -4.62 -1.79
N TYR A 28 1.16 -5.86 -1.87
CA TYR A 28 1.39 -6.88 -0.85
C TYR A 28 1.56 -8.25 -1.49
N GLY A 29 2.72 -8.88 -1.25
CA GLY A 29 3.07 -10.13 -1.90
C GLY A 29 3.11 -9.99 -3.43
N LYS A 30 2.20 -10.67 -4.12
CA LYS A 30 2.05 -10.61 -5.59
C LYS A 30 0.90 -9.71 -6.04
N THR A 31 0.17 -9.13 -5.09
CA THR A 31 -1.00 -8.31 -5.36
C THR A 31 -0.60 -6.86 -5.45
N ARG A 32 -1.08 -6.19 -6.51
CA ARG A 32 -0.83 -4.78 -6.79
C ARG A 32 -2.14 -4.09 -7.06
N ILE A 33 -2.57 -3.25 -6.12
CA ILE A 33 -3.83 -2.50 -6.17
C ILE A 33 -3.50 -1.06 -6.56
N ARG A 34 -4.29 -0.49 -7.47
CA ARG A 34 -4.14 0.89 -7.92
C ARG A 34 -5.48 1.59 -7.84
N PHE A 35 -5.49 2.77 -7.23
CA PHE A 35 -6.65 3.64 -7.18
C PHE A 35 -6.24 5.08 -7.46
N ARG A 36 -7.18 5.90 -7.97
CA ARG A 36 -6.86 7.24 -8.46
C ARG A 36 -6.37 8.11 -7.31
N ALA A 37 -5.23 8.76 -7.52
CA ALA A 37 -4.72 9.80 -6.65
C ALA A 37 -5.02 11.18 -7.25
N PRO A 38 -5.03 12.25 -6.43
CA PRO A 38 -5.07 13.60 -6.94
C PRO A 38 -3.90 13.85 -7.91
N TYR A 39 -4.15 14.59 -9.00
CA TYR A 39 -3.12 14.88 -10.01
C TYR A 39 -1.91 15.65 -9.46
N SER A 40 -2.10 16.34 -8.33
CA SER A 40 -1.09 17.11 -7.62
C SER A 40 -0.18 16.25 -6.75
N LEU A 41 -0.54 15.00 -6.47
CA LEU A 41 0.27 14.11 -5.62
C LEU A 41 1.58 13.77 -6.34
N GLU A 42 2.71 14.06 -5.71
CA GLU A 42 4.03 13.72 -6.22
C GLU A 42 4.50 12.36 -5.69
N ARG A 43 4.42 12.19 -4.36
CA ARG A 43 4.79 10.94 -3.67
C ARG A 43 4.28 10.93 -2.23
N TYR A 44 4.16 9.73 -1.67
CA TYR A 44 4.13 9.54 -0.22
C TYR A 44 5.56 9.58 0.32
N THR A 45 5.71 10.09 1.54
CA THR A 45 7.02 10.32 2.16
C THR A 45 7.21 9.55 3.46
N ASN A 46 6.12 9.18 4.13
CA ASN A 46 6.16 8.44 5.39
C ASN A 46 4.81 7.76 5.66
N VAL A 47 4.84 6.65 6.40
CA VAL A 47 3.64 6.02 7.00
C VAL A 47 3.68 6.29 8.49
N LYS A 48 2.70 7.06 8.99
CA LYS A 48 2.59 7.42 10.40
C LYS A 48 1.85 6.36 11.20
N GLN A 49 0.83 5.77 10.59
CA GLN A 49 -0.01 4.75 11.20
C GLN A 49 -0.50 3.75 10.17
N TRP A 50 -0.54 2.49 10.59
CA TRP A 50 -1.23 1.40 9.93
C TRP A 50 -2.20 0.77 10.95
N ASP A 51 -3.47 0.70 10.60
CA ASP A 51 -4.51 0.04 11.39
C ASP A 51 -5.42 -0.78 10.47
N ASN A 52 -4.96 -2.01 10.16
CA ASN A 52 -5.70 -3.04 9.42
C ASN A 52 -6.59 -2.52 8.27
N GLY A 53 -6.01 -1.76 7.34
CA GLY A 53 -6.72 -1.17 6.20
C GLY A 53 -6.81 0.36 6.23
N TYR A 54 -6.65 0.97 7.40
CA TYR A 54 -6.57 2.42 7.55
C TYR A 54 -5.11 2.88 7.64
N LEU A 55 -4.77 3.90 6.86
CA LEU A 55 -3.43 4.49 6.79
C LEU A 55 -3.48 5.98 7.10
N VAL A 56 -2.52 6.42 7.92
CA VAL A 56 -2.17 7.84 8.07
C VAL A 56 -0.78 8.03 7.46
N VAL A 57 -0.65 8.92 6.49
CA VAL A 57 0.61 9.10 5.73
C VAL A 57 0.96 10.56 5.54
N ASP A 58 2.24 10.83 5.31
CA ASP A 58 2.69 12.15 4.87
C ASP A 58 2.80 12.16 3.34
N ALA A 59 2.00 12.98 2.67
CA ALA A 59 1.92 13.09 1.22
C ALA A 59 2.52 14.42 0.73
N LYS A 60 3.43 14.35 -0.25
CA LYS A 60 3.98 15.55 -0.90
C LYS A 60 3.13 15.91 -2.12
N TYR A 61 2.49 17.08 -2.07
CA TYR A 61 1.77 17.67 -3.19
C TYR A 61 2.59 18.75 -3.89
N ARG A 62 2.38 18.92 -5.21
CA ARG A 62 3.09 19.91 -6.04
C ARG A 62 2.96 21.34 -5.55
N HIS A 63 1.79 21.70 -5.04
CA HIS A 63 1.49 23.08 -4.64
C HIS A 63 1.89 23.40 -3.20
N ASN A 64 2.32 22.39 -2.42
CA ASN A 64 2.67 22.55 -1.01
C ASN A 64 4.16 22.31 -0.80
N THR A 65 4.79 23.14 0.03
CA THR A 65 6.22 23.02 0.35
C THR A 65 6.49 21.87 1.31
N ALA A 66 5.66 21.74 2.35
CA ALA A 66 5.70 20.63 3.30
C ALA A 66 4.78 19.48 2.87
N PRO A 67 5.07 18.24 3.28
CA PRO A 67 4.11 17.15 3.20
C PRO A 67 2.85 17.45 4.03
N GLU A 68 1.71 16.97 3.57
CA GLU A 68 0.43 17.04 4.25
C GLU A 68 0.04 15.66 4.78
N GLU A 69 -0.62 15.64 5.94
CA GLU A 69 -1.16 14.40 6.51
C GLU A 69 -2.40 13.98 5.71
N GLU A 70 -2.40 12.76 5.21
CA GLU A 70 -3.47 12.17 4.43
C GLU A 70 -3.96 10.87 5.07
N TYR A 71 -5.24 10.60 4.89
CA TYR A 71 -5.93 9.44 5.44
C TYR A 71 -6.44 8.57 4.29
N ILE A 72 -6.04 7.30 4.28
CA ILE A 72 -6.42 6.35 3.23
C ILE A 72 -7.15 5.18 3.89
N ASP A 73 -8.37 4.93 3.41
CA ASP A 73 -9.14 3.74 3.75
C ASP A 73 -9.11 2.76 2.57
N LEU A 74 -8.52 1.58 2.80
CA LEU A 74 -8.40 0.53 1.79
C LEU A 74 -9.66 -0.33 1.69
N GLU A 75 -10.51 -0.39 2.72
CA GLU A 75 -11.65 -1.30 2.72
C GLU A 75 -12.65 -1.03 1.58
N PRO A 76 -13.05 0.23 1.29
CA PRO A 76 -13.88 0.54 0.13
C PRO A 76 -13.21 0.18 -1.19
N VAL A 77 -11.91 0.48 -1.33
CA VAL A 77 -11.14 0.19 -2.55
C VAL A 77 -11.08 -1.32 -2.82
N LEU A 78 -10.84 -2.13 -1.79
CA LEU A 78 -10.80 -3.59 -1.89
C LEU A 78 -12.18 -4.15 -2.23
N THR A 79 -13.23 -3.61 -1.60
CA THR A 79 -14.62 -4.01 -1.83
C THR A 79 -15.04 -3.77 -3.28
N ASP A 80 -14.73 -2.59 -3.83
CA ASP A 80 -15.03 -2.24 -5.23
C ASP A 80 -14.28 -3.13 -6.23
N LEU A 81 -13.15 -3.70 -5.82
CA LEU A 81 -12.37 -4.66 -6.60
C LEU A 81 -12.81 -6.12 -6.38
N TYR A 82 -13.87 -6.36 -5.62
CA TYR A 82 -14.37 -7.69 -5.23
C TYR A 82 -13.31 -8.53 -4.47
N ILE A 83 -12.46 -7.86 -3.70
CA ILE A 83 -11.48 -8.48 -2.81
C ILE A 83 -12.07 -8.52 -1.39
N ASP A 84 -11.99 -9.68 -0.73
CA ASP A 84 -12.30 -9.78 0.70
C ASP A 84 -11.26 -8.98 1.49
N ALA A 85 -11.66 -7.78 1.92
CA ALA A 85 -10.78 -6.84 2.60
C ALA A 85 -10.20 -7.44 3.88
N ASN A 86 -11.04 -8.10 4.69
CA ASN A 86 -10.62 -8.70 5.95
C ASN A 86 -9.57 -9.78 5.71
N HIS A 87 -9.82 -10.69 4.77
CA HIS A 87 -8.87 -11.76 4.47
C HIS A 87 -7.55 -11.22 3.89
N PHE A 88 -7.63 -10.21 3.02
CA PHE A 88 -6.46 -9.62 2.38
C PHE A 88 -5.57 -8.83 3.35
N LEU A 89 -6.18 -8.05 4.24
CA LEU A 89 -5.48 -7.13 5.16
C LEU A 89 -4.92 -7.83 6.39
N GLN A 90 -5.59 -8.87 6.89
CA GLN A 90 -5.24 -9.59 8.13
C GLN A 90 -3.76 -9.99 8.26
N PRO A 91 -3.07 -10.51 7.22
CA PRO A 91 -1.68 -10.90 7.36
C PRO A 91 -0.69 -9.72 7.32
N ILE A 92 -1.12 -8.49 6.99
CA ILE A 92 -0.23 -7.33 6.84
C ILE A 92 0.05 -6.70 8.21
N GLN A 93 1.30 -6.76 8.66
CA GLN A 93 1.72 -6.27 9.97
C GLN A 93 2.22 -4.82 9.94
N LYS A 94 2.74 -4.36 8.80
CA LYS A 94 3.20 -2.99 8.61
C LYS A 94 3.14 -2.58 7.14
N VAL A 95 3.15 -1.27 6.92
CA VAL A 95 3.23 -0.65 5.59
C VAL A 95 4.42 0.28 5.54
N GLU A 96 5.21 0.19 4.47
CA GLU A 96 6.36 1.04 4.20
C GLU A 96 6.17 1.81 2.91
N ILE A 97 6.87 2.93 2.75
CA ILE A 97 6.91 3.62 1.45
C ILE A 97 7.81 2.81 0.52
N ALA A 98 7.34 2.52 -0.69
CA ALA A 98 8.18 1.84 -1.68
C ALA A 98 9.38 2.74 -2.03
N HIS A 99 10.58 2.22 -1.86
CA HIS A 99 11.79 2.90 -2.30
C HIS A 99 11.96 2.69 -3.81
N ALA A 100 12.01 3.79 -4.56
CA ALA A 100 12.30 3.80 -6.00
C ALA A 100 13.80 3.58 -6.27
#